data_AF-A0A348B3M4-F1
#
_entry.id   AF-A0A348B3M4-F1
#
_cell.length_a   1.000
_cell.length_b   1.000
_cell.length_c   1.000
_cell.angle_alpha   90.00
_cell.angle_beta   90.00
_cell.angle_gamma   90.00
#
_symmetry.space_group_name_H-M   'P 1'
#
loop_
_entity.id
_entity.type
_entity.pdbx_description
1 polymer ?
#
loop_
_entity_poly.entity_id
_entity_poly.type
_entity_poly.pdbx_seq_one_letter_code
_entity_poly.pdbx_strand_id
1 'polypeptide(L)' 'MEDDPFELLLGFNASQRRRMEVGVHVLRFRRRKFRGEYFYSVELSKEGKVETLGLFTDYAPAVRYAGKLVKAIMYE' A
#
# COMPACT_ATOMS: atom_id res chain seq x y z
N MET A 1 9.51 -8.58 -16.60
CA MET A 1 9.19 -9.20 -15.30
C MET A 1 7.70 -9.02 -15.14
N GLU A 2 6.94 -10.11 -15.23
CA GLU A 2 5.48 -10.11 -15.06
C GLU A 2 5.17 -9.82 -13.58
N ASP A 3 4.18 -8.96 -13.30
CA ASP A 3 3.80 -8.68 -11.90
C ASP A 3 3.22 -9.95 -11.27
N ASP A 4 3.61 -10.27 -10.04
CA ASP A 4 3.03 -11.39 -9.29
C ASP A 4 1.52 -11.15 -9.07
N PRO A 5 0.63 -12.01 -9.61
CA PRO A 5 -0.82 -11.85 -9.46
C PRO A 5 -1.27 -11.79 -8.00
N PHE A 6 -0.55 -12.45 -7.10
CA PHE A 6 -0.84 -12.42 -5.68
C PHE A 6 -0.52 -11.05 -5.06
N GLU A 7 0.61 -10.44 -5.43
CA GLU A 7 0.96 -9.08 -4.98
C GLU A 7 -0.08 -8.06 -5.46
N LEU A 8 -0.55 -8.18 -6.70
CA LEU A 8 -1.61 -7.33 -7.22
C LEU A 8 -2.92 -7.46 -6.43
N LEU A 9 -3.31 -8.69 -6.09
CA LEU A 9 -4.50 -8.94 -5.28
C LEU A 9 -4.37 -8.34 -3.87
N LEU A 10 -3.21 -8.50 -3.22
CA LEU A 10 -2.95 -7.93 -1.90
C LEU A 10 -2.99 -6.40 -1.93
N GLY A 11 -2.35 -5.80 -2.94
CA GLY A 11 -2.34 -4.35 -3.13
C GLY A 11 -3.73 -3.78 -3.41
N PHE A 12 -4.53 -4.48 -4.21
CA PHE A 12 -5.90 -4.10 -4.49
C PHE A 12 -6.74 -4.15 -3.21
N ASN A 13 -6.65 -5.24 -2.44
CA ASN A 13 -7.34 -5.34 -1.16
C ASN A 13 -6.93 -4.23 -0.18
N ALA A 14 -5.64 -3.91 -0.11
CA ALA A 14 -5.14 -2.80 0.71
C ALA A 14 -5.72 -1.45 0.29
N SER A 15 -5.85 -1.20 -1.01
CA SER A 15 -6.43 0.05 -1.53
C SER A 15 -7.92 0.19 -1.22
N GLN A 16 -8.68 -0.92 -1.27
CA GLN A 16 -10.09 -0.93 -0.93
C GLN A 16 -10.31 -0.71 0.57
N ARG A 17 -9.51 -1.37 1.41
CA ARG A 17 -9.62 -1.27 2.88
C ARG A 17 -9.08 0.04 3.46
N ARG A 18 -8.12 0.69 2.77
CA ARG A 18 -7.43 1.94 3.16
C ARG A 18 -6.59 1.87 4.44
N ARG A 19 -6.94 1.02 5.40
CA ARG A 19 -6.14 0.67 6.57
C ARG A 19 -6.19 -0.84 6.75
N MET A 20 -5.03 -1.46 6.91
CA MET A 20 -4.92 -2.88 7.14
C MET A 20 -3.91 -3.13 8.26
N GLU A 21 -4.22 -4.10 9.11
CA GLU A 21 -3.40 -4.48 10.25
C GLU A 21 -2.95 -5.93 10.05
N VAL A 22 -1.64 -6.17 10.17
CA VAL A 22 -1.02 -7.49 10.03
C VAL A 22 -0.02 -7.64 11.17
N GLY A 23 -0.43 -8.33 12.24
CA GLY A 23 0.35 -8.38 13.48
C GLY A 23 0.56 -6.97 14.06
N VAL A 24 1.82 -6.59 14.29
CA VAL A 24 2.23 -5.27 14.80
C VAL A 24 2.33 -4.20 13.71
N HIS A 25 2.10 -4.57 12.45
CA HIS A 25 2.20 -3.69 11.31
C HIS A 25 0.85 -3.08 10.95
N VAL A 26 0.85 -1.80 10.59
CA VAL A 26 -0.31 -1.08 10.07
C VAL A 26 0.05 -0.45 8.74
N LEU A 27 -0.63 -0.88 7.68
CA LEU A 27 -0.53 -0.31 6.34
C LEU A 27 -1.71 0.64 6.08
N ARG A 28 -1.42 1.85 5.61
CA ARG A 28 -2.42 2.86 5.23
C ARG A 28 -2.29 3.21 3.76
N PHE A 29 -3.37 3.02 3.02
CA PHE A 29 -3.51 3.40 1.63
C PHE A 29 -4.49 4.58 1.54
N ARG A 30 -4.01 5.75 1.14
CA ARG A 30 -4.85 6.95 0.98
C ARG A 30 -4.86 7.40 -0.46
N ARG A 31 -5.99 7.96 -0.87
CA ARG A 31 -6.18 8.65 -2.16
C ARG A 31 -6.65 10.07 -1.90
N ARG A 32 -5.98 11.05 -2.48
CA ARG A 32 -6.38 12.46 -2.45
C ARG A 32 -6.55 12.98 -3.87
N LYS A 33 -7.56 13.79 -4.11
CA LYS A 33 -7.70 14.55 -5.37
C LYS A 33 -7.24 15.98 -5.12
N PHE A 34 -6.34 16.50 -5.95
CA PHE A 34 -5.86 17.87 -5.87
C PHE A 34 -5.71 18.44 -7.27
N ARG A 35 -6.32 19.61 -7.52
CA ARG A 35 -6.31 20.30 -8.82
C ARG A 35 -6.68 19.41 -10.03
N GLY A 36 -7.60 18.46 -9.82
CA GLY A 36 -8.06 17.54 -10.87
C GLY A 36 -7.28 16.22 -10.92
N GLU A 37 -6.10 16.16 -10.33
CA GLU A 37 -5.23 14.99 -10.33
C GLU A 37 -5.42 14.13 -9.08
N TYR A 38 -5.16 12.84 -9.21
CA TYR A 38 -5.16 11.90 -8.09
C TYR A 38 -3.74 11.68 -7.58
N PHE A 39 -3.62 11.64 -6.25
CA PHE A 39 -2.41 11.30 -5.53
C PHE A 39 -2.71 10.16 -4.58
N TYR A 40 -1.78 9.23 -4.48
CA TYR A 40 -1.88 8.05 -3.66
C TYR A 40 -0.70 8.00 -2.70
N SER A 41 -0.98 7.69 -1.44
CA SER A 41 0.07 7.48 -0.43
C SER A 41 -0.11 6.11 0.21
N VAL A 42 0.97 5.35 0.29
CA VAL A 42 1.02 4.04 0.93
C VAL A 42 2.05 4.11 2.05
N GLU A 43 1.59 4.08 3.30
CA GLU A 43 2.40 4.15 4.50
C GLU A 43 2.37 2.80 5.20
N LEU A 44 3.54 2.29 5.61
CA LEU A 44 3.64 1.15 6.51
C LEU A 44 4.24 1.64 7.83
N SER A 45 3.62 1.22 8.92
CA SER A 45 4.09 1.52 10.27
C SER A 45 4.20 0.25 11.10
N LYS A 46 5.19 0.19 11.99
CA LYS A 46 5.39 -0.88 12.97
C LYS A 46 5.37 -0.24 14.36
N GLU A 47 4.49 -0.73 15.23
CA GLU A 47 4.36 -0.20 16.60
C GLU A 47 4.19 1.35 16.67
N GLY A 48 3.43 1.90 15.72
CA GLY A 48 3.15 3.34 15.65
C GLY A 48 4.24 4.19 15.00
N LYS A 49 5.40 3.62 14.63
CA LYS A 49 6.47 4.31 13.89
C LYS A 49 6.34 4.04 12.40
N VAL A 50 6.48 5.06 11.57
CA VAL A 50 6.48 4.91 10.10
C VAL A 50 7.79 4.29 9.66
N GLU A 51 7.71 3.09 9.09
CA GLU A 51 8.86 2.37 8.53
C GLU A 51 9.11 2.81 7.09
N THR A 52 8.05 2.99 6.30
CA THR A 52 8.16 3.44 4.92
C THR A 52 6.91 4.16 4.42
N LEU A 53 7.11 5.05 3.43
CA LEU A 53 6.08 5.82 2.77
C LEU A 53 6.36 5.89 1.25
N GLY A 54 5.40 5.45 0.44
CA GLY A 54 5.40 5.61 -1.01
C GLY A 54 4.35 6.63 -1.45
N LEU A 55 4.72 7.53 -2.37
CA LEU A 55 3.83 8.52 -2.98
C LEU A 55 3.75 8.29 -4.48
N PHE A 56 2.54 8.33 -5.04
CA PHE A 56 2.29 8.01 -6.45
C PHE A 56 1.23 8.94 -7.04
N THR A 57 1.37 9.26 -8.32
CA THR A 57 0.33 9.93 -9.13
C THR A 57 -0.57 8.93 -9.85
N ASP A 58 -0.09 7.69 -10.02
CA ASP A 58 -0.83 6.61 -10.69
C ASP A 58 -1.28 5.53 -9.71
N TYR A 59 -2.47 4.99 -9.97
CA TYR A 59 -3.08 3.97 -9.12
C TYR A 59 -2.33 2.63 -9.16
N ALA A 60 -1.94 2.17 -10.36
CA ALA A 60 -1.34 0.85 -10.52
C ALA A 60 0.01 0.70 -9.80
N PRO A 61 0.96 1.67 -9.89
CA PRO A 61 2.18 1.65 -9.08
C PRO A 61 1.91 1.64 -7.57
N ALA A 62 0.93 2.44 -7.10
CA ALA A 62 0.56 2.47 -5.69
C ALA A 62 0.04 1.11 -5.19
N VAL A 63 -0.81 0.46 -5.99
CA VAL A 63 -1.32 -0.90 -5.71
C VAL A 63 -0.18 -1.92 -5.66
N ARG A 64 0.70 -1.94 -6.66
CA ARG A 64 1.86 -2.87 -6.68
C ARG A 64 2.76 -2.67 -5.46
N TYR A 65 3.03 -1.42 -5.11
CA TYR A 65 3.83 -1.09 -3.94
C TYR A 65 3.18 -1.58 -2.64
N ALA A 66 1.88 -1.32 -2.45
CA ALA A 66 1.14 -1.84 -1.32
C ALA A 66 1.18 -3.38 -1.27
N GLY A 67 0.98 -4.05 -2.40
CA GLY A 67 1.03 -5.51 -2.49
C GLY A 67 2.36 -6.10 -2.02
N LYS A 68 3.48 -5.51 -2.44
CA LYS A 68 4.82 -5.90 -2.01
C LYS A 68 5.02 -5.75 -0.51
N LEU A 69 4.58 -4.62 0.06
CA LEU A 69 4.68 -4.39 1.50
C LEU A 69 3.86 -5.40 2.29
N VAL A 70 2.62 -5.65 1.87
CA VAL A 70 1.73 -6.63 2.52
C VAL A 70 2.33 -8.02 2.46
N LYS A 71 2.83 -8.45 1.30
CA LYS A 71 3.48 -9.75 1.15
C LYS A 71 4.71 -9.86 2.07
N ALA A 72 5.55 -8.82 2.13
CA ALA A 72 6.74 -8.83 2.97
C ALA A 72 6.42 -9.04 4.46
N ILE A 73 5.44 -8.30 5.01
CA ILE A 73 5.06 -8.38 6.44
C ILE A 73 4.23 -9.61 6.80
N MET A 74 3.73 -10.37 5.82
CA MET A 74 3.01 -11.63 6.07
C MET A 74 3.96 -12.82 6.33
N TYR A 75 5.22 -12.70 5.91
CA TYR A 75 6.25 -13.75 6.05
C TYR A 75 7.42 -13.34 6.96
N GLU A 76 7.26 -12.23 7.69
CA GLU A 76 8.17 -11.79 8.76
C GLU A 76 7.84 -12.50 10.08
#